data_AF-A0A5T1RSH5-F1
#
_entry.id   AF-A0A5T1RSH5-F1
#
_cell.length_a   1.000
_cell.length_b   1.000
_cell.length_c   1.000
_cell.angle_alpha   90.00
_cell.angle_beta   90.00
_cell.angle_gamma   90.00
#
_symmetry.space_group_name_H-M   'P 1'
#
loop_
_entity.id
_entity.type
_entity.pdbx_description
1 polymer ?
#
loop_
_entity_poly.entity_id
_entity_poly.type
_entity_poly.pdbx_seq_one_letter_code
_entity_poly.pdbx_strand_id
1 'polypeptide(L)'
;MTFTPIQKELFNKNIEALGNILLKESLKEIKSSKFELILGKDNLDINLKDTNDNTFLYGNVIDELNTMLNTYNDKYLLYPVLYFYGFGNGILFKALL
;
A
#
# COMPACT_ATOMS: atom_id res chain seq x y z
N MET A 1 6.44 -9.32 13.66
CA MET A 1 6.94 -8.08 13.03
C MET A 1 7.39 -7.12 14.10
N THR A 2 8.54 -6.47 13.93
CA THR A 2 9.05 -5.49 14.90
C THR A 2 8.89 -4.09 14.31
N PHE A 3 7.84 -3.37 14.72
CA PHE A 3 7.61 -1.99 14.28
C PHE A 3 8.40 -1.00 15.12
N THR A 4 8.94 0.03 14.48
CA THR A 4 9.48 1.20 15.19
C THR A 4 8.35 1.94 15.93
N PRO A 5 8.65 2.75 16.95
CA PRO A 5 7.63 3.54 17.65
C PRO A 5 6.79 4.41 16.69
N ILE A 6 7.43 5.03 15.71
CA ILE A 6 6.78 5.86 14.68
C ILE A 6 5.82 5.01 13.82
N GLN A 7 6.24 3.81 13.41
CA GLN A 7 5.38 2.90 12.65
C GLN A 7 4.16 2.43 13.46
N LYS A 8 4.31 2.21 14.77
CA LYS A 8 3.19 1.86 15.66
C LYS A 8 2.20 3.01 15.80
N GLU A 9 2.69 4.23 15.95
CA GLU A 9 1.84 5.43 16.01
C GLU A 9 1.03 5.60 14.71
N LEU A 10 1.69 5.52 13.56
CA LEU A 10 1.04 5.58 12.25
C LEU A 10 0.01 4.46 12.08
N PHE A 11 0.35 3.23 12.46
CA PHE A 11 -0.58 2.11 12.42
C PHE A 11 -1.83 2.37 13.25
N ASN A 12 -1.68 2.80 14.50
CA ASN A 12 -2.82 3.08 15.38
C ASN A 12 -3.69 4.21 14.83
N LYS A 13 -3.09 5.29 14.32
CA LYS A 13 -3.81 6.39 13.69
C LYS A 13 -4.63 5.92 12.48
N ASN A 14 -4.05 5.06 11.64
CA ASN A 14 -4.75 4.48 10.49
C ASN A 14 -5.90 3.57 10.92
N ILE A 15 -5.70 2.73 11.94
CA ILE A 15 -6.74 1.86 12.50
C ILE A 15 -7.89 2.67 13.12
N GLU A 16 -7.60 3.80 13.75
CA GLU A 16 -8.61 4.68 14.33
C GLU A 16 -9.42 5.43 13.27
N ALA A 17 -8.82 5.76 12.13
CA ALA A 17 -9.50 6.41 11.01
C ALA A 17 -10.51 5.50 10.29
N LEU A 18 -10.47 4.18 10.51
CA LEU A 18 -11.43 3.25 9.90
C LEU A 18 -12.81 3.37 10.54
N GLY A 19 -13.80 3.80 9.76
CA GLY A 19 -15.21 3.82 10.18
C GLY A 19 -15.88 2.44 10.21
N ASN A 20 -15.30 1.42 9.56
CA ASN A 20 -15.82 0.06 9.56
C ASN A 20 -15.26 -0.75 10.74
N ILE A 21 -16.12 -1.02 11.73
CA ILE A 21 -15.76 -1.71 12.98
C ILE A 21 -15.26 -3.13 12.72
N LEU A 22 -15.94 -3.89 11.85
CA LEU A 22 -15.56 -5.29 11.56
C LEU A 22 -14.17 -5.34 10.93
N LEU A 23 -13.92 -4.51 9.92
CA LEU A 23 -12.61 -4.42 9.27
C LEU A 23 -11.52 -4.01 10.26
N LYS A 24 -11.82 -3.02 11.11
CA LYS A 24 -10.90 -2.52 12.13
C LYS A 24 -10.45 -3.63 13.08
N GLU A 25 -11.38 -4.43 13.58
CA GLU A 25 -11.04 -5.55 14.49
C GLU A 25 -10.30 -6.67 13.75
N SER A 26 -10.73 -7.03 12.53
CA SER A 26 -10.00 -8.03 11.71
C SER A 26 -8.54 -7.64 11.44
N LEU A 27 -8.25 -6.36 11.19
CA LEU A 27 -6.88 -5.88 10.96
C LEU A 27 -6.01 -5.93 12.22
N LYS A 28 -6.58 -5.68 13.41
CA LYS A 28 -5.86 -5.77 14.70
C LYS A 28 -5.49 -7.20 15.09
N GLU A 29 -6.26 -8.17 14.62
CA GLU A 29 -6.02 -9.60 14.88
C GLU A 29 -4.82 -10.15 14.11
N ILE A 30 -4.39 -9.48 13.02
CA ILE A 30 -3.22 -9.88 12.25
C ILE A 30 -1.95 -9.77 13.11
N LYS A 31 -1.37 -10.91 13.47
CA LYS A 31 -0.12 -10.98 14.26
C LYS A 31 1.13 -11.26 13.42
N SER A 32 0.94 -11.87 12.25
CA SER A 32 1.99 -12.22 11.31
C SER A 32 1.51 -12.02 9.88
N SER A 33 2.48 -11.92 8.96
CA SER A 33 2.25 -11.79 7.53
C SER A 33 3.34 -12.57 6.83
N LYS A 34 3.00 -13.13 5.68
CA LYS A 34 3.98 -13.69 4.74
C LYS A 34 4.70 -12.61 3.94
N PHE A 35 4.41 -11.33 4.17
CA PHE A 35 5.03 -10.23 3.46
C PHE A 35 5.96 -9.45 4.40
N GLU A 36 7.15 -9.16 3.88
CA GLU A 36 8.12 -8.24 4.45
C GLU A 36 8.03 -6.88 3.73
N LEU A 37 8.08 -5.79 4.50
CA LEU A 37 8.11 -4.43 3.98
C LEU A 37 9.54 -4.08 3.56
N ILE A 38 9.70 -3.71 2.29
CA ILE A 38 10.99 -3.30 1.73
C ILE A 38 10.91 -1.82 1.41
N LEU A 39 11.78 -1.04 2.04
CA LEU A 39 11.87 0.41 1.84
C LEU A 39 13.13 0.70 1.03
N GLY A 40 12.95 1.35 -0.12
CA GLY A 40 14.03 1.86 -0.95
C GLY A 40 14.58 3.18 -0.43
N LYS A 41 15.31 3.88 -1.30
CA LYS A 41 15.92 5.17 -0.96
C LYS A 41 14.90 6.31 -0.92
N ASP A 42 13.86 6.21 -1.75
CA ASP A 42 12.77 7.19 -1.83
C ASP A 42 11.59 6.74 -0.96
N ASN A 43 10.84 7.70 -0.41
CA ASN A 43 9.64 7.42 0.38
C ASN A 43 8.51 6.79 -0.46
N LEU A 44 8.56 6.91 -1.79
CA LEU A 44 7.64 6.28 -2.73
C LEU A 44 8.10 4.88 -3.16
N ASP A 45 9.37 4.54 -2.93
CA ASP A 45 9.95 3.24 -3.27
C ASP A 45 9.67 2.23 -2.16
N ILE A 46 8.39 1.84 -2.06
CA ILE A 46 7.92 0.89 -1.06
C ILE A 46 7.45 -0.37 -1.76
N ASN A 47 8.10 -1.50 -1.47
CA ASN A 47 7.74 -2.81 -2.01
C ASN A 47 7.34 -3.78 -0.90
N LEU A 48 6.68 -4.87 -1.30
CA LEU A 48 6.35 -5.99 -0.43
C LEU A 48 7.01 -7.24 -0.99
N LYS A 49 7.76 -7.95 -0.15
CA LYS A 49 8.43 -9.20 -0.52
C LYS A 49 7.72 -10.37 0.14
N ASP A 50 7.28 -11.37 -0.63
CA ASP A 50 6.74 -12.62 -0.07
C ASP A 50 7.89 -13.44 0.52
N THR A 51 7.79 -13.79 1.80
CA THR A 51 8.83 -14.49 2.55
C THR A 51 8.90 -15.98 2.20
N ASN A 52 7.90 -16.54 1.52
CA ASN A 52 7.90 -17.95 1.15
C ASN A 52 8.76 -18.24 -0.08
N ASP A 53 8.67 -17.38 -1.10
CA ASP A 53 9.35 -17.56 -2.39
C ASP A 53 10.33 -16.42 -2.74
N ASN A 54 10.46 -15.41 -1.86
CA ASN A 54 11.29 -14.23 -2.03
C ASN A 54 10.92 -13.35 -3.24
N THR A 55 9.71 -13.51 -3.79
CA THR A 55 9.22 -12.66 -4.88
C THR A 55 8.83 -11.28 -4.36
N PHE A 56 8.99 -10.27 -5.20
CA PHE A 56 8.54 -8.91 -4.92
C PHE A 56 7.19 -8.66 -5.59
N LEU A 57 6.36 -7.85 -4.95
CA LEU A 57 5.07 -7.44 -5.50
C LEU A 57 5.24 -6.63 -6.80
N TYR A 58 6.25 -5.77 -6.84
CA TYR A 58 6.62 -4.98 -8.02
C TYR A 58 8.03 -5.35 -8.47
N GLY A 59 8.25 -5.40 -9.78
CA GLY A 59 9.60 -5.55 -10.35
C GLY A 59 10.40 -4.26 -10.23
N ASN A 60 9.77 -3.12 -10.52
CA ASN A 60 10.31 -1.79 -10.27
C ASN A 60 9.20 -0.85 -9.79
N VAL A 61 9.19 -0.56 -8.48
CA VAL A 61 8.11 0.20 -7.83
C VAL A 61 7.88 1.56 -8.48
N ILE A 62 8.95 2.31 -8.73
CA ILE A 62 8.85 3.70 -9.21
C ILE A 62 8.40 3.73 -10.67
N ASP A 63 8.97 2.87 -11.52
CA ASP A 63 8.61 2.83 -12.95
C ASP A 63 7.16 2.36 -13.13
N GLU A 64 6.73 1.36 -12.37
CA GLU A 64 5.35 0.86 -12.41
C GLU A 64 4.36 1.91 -11.87
N LEU A 65 4.69 2.60 -10.78
CA LEU A 65 3.87 3.70 -10.25
C LEU A 65 3.70 4.82 -11.28
N ASN A 66 4.80 5.27 -11.89
CA ASN A 66 4.78 6.33 -12.89
C ASN A 66 4.00 5.91 -14.14
N THR A 67 4.17 4.66 -14.58
CA THR A 67 3.41 4.09 -15.71
C THR A 67 1.90 4.11 -15.43
N MET A 68 1.50 3.72 -14.22
CA MET A 68 0.10 3.75 -13.82
C MET A 68 -0.43 5.18 -13.74
N LEU A 69 0.29 6.11 -13.10
CA LEU A 69 -0.11 7.52 -13.01
C LEU A 69 -0.29 8.16 -14.39
N ASN A 70 0.65 7.93 -15.31
CA ASN A 70 0.52 8.40 -16.69
C ASN A 70 -0.72 7.80 -17.37
N THR A 71 -0.96 6.51 -17.20
CA THR A 71 -2.17 5.85 -17.73
C THR A 71 -3.46 6.50 -17.20
N TYR A 72 -3.50 6.84 -15.90
CA TYR A 72 -4.66 7.52 -15.31
C TYR A 72 -4.82 8.95 -15.84
N ASN A 73 -3.74 9.73 -15.88
CA ASN A 73 -3.78 11.10 -16.40
C ASN A 73 -4.20 11.13 -17.88
N ASP A 74 -3.74 10.18 -18.69
CA ASP A 74 -4.02 10.16 -20.12
C ASP A 74 -5.42 9.65 -20.44
N LYS A 75 -5.90 8.62 -19.74
CA LYS A 75 -7.14 7.90 -20.11
C LYS A 75 -8.33 8.19 -19.21
N TYR A 76 -8.09 8.52 -17.95
CA TYR A 76 -9.12 8.49 -16.91
C TYR A 76 -9.24 9.79 -16.11
N LEU A 77 -8.50 10.85 -16.46
CA LEU A 77 -8.47 12.12 -15.72
C LEU A 77 -9.86 12.73 -15.43
N LEU A 78 -10.81 12.58 -16.36
CA LEU A 78 -12.16 13.14 -16.24
C LEU A 78 -13.20 12.11 -15.78
N TYR A 79 -12.78 10.91 -15.42
CA TYR A 79 -13.70 9.87 -14.97
C TYR A 79 -14.11 10.16 -13.53
N PRO A 80 -15.41 10.30 -13.23
CA PRO A 80 -15.87 10.70 -11.90
C PRO A 80 -15.70 9.60 -10.84
N VAL A 81 -15.47 8.36 -11.27
CA VAL A 81 -15.34 7.17 -10.40
C VAL A 81 -14.22 6.29 -10.94
N LEU A 82 -13.35 5.83 -10.04
CA LEU A 82 -12.27 4.88 -10.33
C LEU A 82 -12.51 3.56 -9.60
N TYR A 83 -12.39 2.44 -10.33
CA TYR A 83 -12.46 1.09 -9.78
C TYR A 83 -11.07 0.47 -9.79
N PHE A 84 -10.64 -0.06 -8.65
CA PHE A 84 -9.34 -0.68 -8.49
C PHE A 84 -9.47 -2.16 -8.22
N TYR A 85 -8.73 -2.97 -8.98
CA TYR A 85 -8.61 -4.40 -8.72
C TYR A 85 -7.33 -4.66 -7.91
N GLY A 86 -7.50 -4.78 -6.60
CA GLY A 86 -6.40 -4.92 -5.65
C GLY A 86 -5.88 -3.58 -5.12
N PHE A 87 -5.28 -3.62 -3.93
CA PHE A 87 -4.80 -2.42 -3.23
C PHE A 87 -3.27 -2.22 -3.34
N GLY A 88 -2.51 -3.29 -3.56
CA GLY A 88 -1.05 -3.23 -3.64
C GLY A 88 -0.42 -2.62 -2.38
N ASN A 89 0.60 -1.77 -2.57
CA ASN A 89 1.23 -1.00 -1.49
C ASN A 89 0.47 0.30 -1.10
N GLY A 90 -0.66 0.61 -1.75
CA GLY A 90 -1.48 1.79 -1.48
C GLY A 90 -0.95 3.14 -2.01
N ILE A 91 0.27 3.20 -2.56
CA ILE A 91 0.88 4.48 -3.00
C ILE A 91 0.13 5.10 -4.18
N LEU A 92 -0.31 4.28 -5.13
CA LEU A 92 -1.11 4.75 -6.27
C LEU A 92 -2.38 5.48 -5.81
N PHE A 93 -3.08 4.94 -4.81
CA PHE A 93 -4.30 5.55 -4.27
C PHE A 93 -4.03 6.89 -3.63
N LYS A 94 -2.94 6.99 -2.85
CA LYS A 94 -2.51 8.25 -2.23
C LYS A 94 -2.11 9.31 -3.26
N ALA A 95 -1.61 8.89 -4.42
CA ALA A 95 -1.23 9.82 -5.48
C ALA A 95 -2.43 10.31 -6.32
N LEU A 96 -3.51 9.53 -6.38
CA LEU A 96 -4.72 9.85 -7.15
C LEU A 96 -5.80 10.60 -6.35
N LEU A 97 -5.78 10.56 -5.01
CA LEU A 97 -6.80 11.10 -4.09
C LEU A 97 -6.22 12.10 -3.10
#